data_AF-A0A2A4JN76-F1
#
_entry.id   AF-A0A2A4JN76-F1
#
_cell.length_a   1.000
_cell.length_b   1.000
_cell.length_c   1.000
_cell.angle_alpha   90.00
_cell.angle_beta   90.00
_cell.angle_gamma   90.00
#
_symmetry.space_group_name_H-M   'P 1'
#
loop_
_entity.id
_entity.type
_entity.pdbx_description
1 polymer ?
#
loop_
_entity_poly.entity_id
_entity_poly.type
_entity_poly.pdbx_seq_one_letter_code
_entity_poly.pdbx_strand_id
1 'polypeptide(L)' 'MYCWQIYNRNNRRAHVIDAVNSDRSNWMRYVNCARHWKEQNLLAYQFKGQLYYR' A
#
# COMPACT_ATOMS: atom_id res chain seq x y z
N MET A 1 1.07 -11.74 0.73
CA MET A 1 2.17 -10.90 0.20
C MET A 1 1.94 -9.49 0.74
N TYR A 2 2.93 -8.86 1.37
CA TYR A 2 2.80 -7.54 2.01
C TYR A 2 3.56 -6.49 1.20
N CYS A 3 3.16 -6.30 -0.06
CA CYS A 3 3.88 -5.44 -0.98
C CYS A 3 2.99 -4.42 -1.68
N TRP A 4 3.53 -3.22 -1.89
CA TRP A 4 2.87 -2.16 -2.66
C TRP A 4 3.83 -1.56 -3.69
N GLN A 5 3.35 -1.39 -4.91
CA GLN A 5 4.10 -0.78 -6.00
C GLN A 5 3.99 0.74 -5.92
N ILE A 6 5.14 1.43 -5.89
CA ILE A 6 5.23 2.88 -5.98
C ILE A 6 5.61 3.28 -7.40
N TYR A 7 4.95 4.33 -7.90
CA TYR A 7 5.18 4.89 -9.23
C TYR A 7 5.86 6.26 -9.13
N ASN A 8 6.70 6.59 -10.11
CA ASN A 8 7.30 7.92 -10.19
C ASN A 8 6.37 8.93 -10.88
N ARG A 9 6.82 10.18 -11.01
CA ARG A 9 6.07 11.27 -11.68
C ARG A 9 5.71 10.98 -13.14
N ASN A 10 6.45 10.09 -13.81
CA ASN A 10 6.20 9.69 -15.19
C ASN A 10 5.34 8.42 -15.28
N ASN A 11 4.66 8.06 -14.19
CA ASN A 11 3.83 6.86 -14.05
C ASN A 11 4.60 5.54 -14.36
N ARG A 12 5.93 5.53 -14.18
CA ARG A 12 6.76 4.33 -14.29
C ARG A 12 6.98 3.73 -12.91
N ARG A 13 7.08 2.40 -12.85
CA ARG A 13 7.42 1.65 -11.63
C ARG A 13 8.72 2.20 -11.06
N ALA A 14 8.69 2.71 -9.84
CA ALA A 14 9.86 3.28 -9.17
C ALA A 14 10.53 2.23 -8.28
N HIS A 15 9.79 1.73 -7.28
CA HIS A 15 10.25 0.71 -6.35
C HIS A 15 9.03 0.03 -5.71
N VAL A 16 9.29 -1.01 -4.92
CA VAL A 16 8.28 -1.75 -4.16
C VAL A 16 8.53 -1.54 -2.68
N ILE A 17 7.48 -1.28 -1.92
CA ILE A 17 7.51 -1.35 -0.46
C ILE A 17 7.27 -2.80 -0.07
N ASP A 18 8.24 -3.43 0.57
CA ASP A 18 8.11 -4.78 1.14
C ASP A 18 7.98 -4.68 2.67
N ALA A 19 6.80 -5.03 3.18
CA ALA A 19 6.47 -5.02 4.60
C ALA A 19 6.39 -6.43 5.21
N VAL A 20 7.09 -7.41 4.62
CA VAL A 20 7.17 -8.77 5.18
C VAL A 20 7.77 -8.75 6.59
N ASN A 21 8.86 -8.00 6.82
CA ASN A 21 9.49 -7.88 8.14
C ASN A 21 8.64 -6.98 9.08
N SER A 22 8.04 -7.57 10.11
CA SER A 22 7.21 -6.86 11.09
C SER A 22 7.95 -5.81 11.91
N ASP A 23 9.25 -6.00 12.17
CA ASP A 23 10.04 -5.10 13.02
C ASP A 23 10.42 -3.80 12.30
N ARG A 24 10.28 -3.79 10.96
CA ARG A 24 10.58 -2.64 10.09
C ARG A 24 9.35 -2.10 9.38
N SER A 25 8.16 -2.55 9.77
CA SER A 25 6.89 -2.20 9.14
C SER A 25 5.90 -1.65 10.14
N ASN A 26 4.93 -0.88 9.67
CA ASN A 26 3.86 -0.37 10.52
C ASN A 26 2.61 -1.28 10.49
N TRP A 27 1.58 -0.85 11.21
CA TRP A 27 0.32 -1.58 11.35
C TRP A 27 -0.46 -1.77 10.04
N MET A 28 -0.20 -0.97 8.99
CA MET A 28 -0.94 -1.06 7.72
C MET A 28 -0.79 -2.43 7.04
N ARG A 29 0.28 -3.18 7.35
CA ARG A 29 0.47 -4.54 6.86
C ARG A 29 -0.65 -5.49 7.28
N TYR A 30 -1.32 -5.24 8.40
CA TYR A 30 -2.36 -6.12 8.93
C TYR A 30 -3.76 -5.79 8.38
N VAL A 31 -3.90 -4.70 7.61
CA VAL A 31 -5.18 -4.34 6.96
C VAL A 31 -5.42 -5.31 5.80
N ASN A 32 -6.50 -6.08 5.87
CA ASN A 32 -6.88 -7.00 4.82
C ASN A 32 -7.47 -6.27 3.61
N CYS A 33 -7.28 -6.83 2.42
CA CYS A 33 -7.98 -6.38 1.22
C CYS A 33 -9.47 -6.70 1.33
N ALA A 34 -10.32 -5.74 1.02
CA ALA A 34 -11.75 -5.99 0.85
C ALA A 34 -11.95 -6.99 -0.30
N ARG A 35 -12.83 -7.98 -0.12
CA ARG A 35 -13.11 -9.00 -1.15
C ARG A 35 -13.98 -8.46 -2.27
N HIS A 36 -14.75 -7.40 -1.98
CA HIS A 36 -15.61 -6.70 -2.91
C HIS A 36 -15.91 -5.29 -2.42
N TRP A 37 -16.42 -4.44 -3.32
CA TRP A 37 -16.69 -3.01 -3.06
C TRP A 37 -17.58 -2.74 -1.83
N LYS A 38 -18.53 -3.63 -1.50
CA LYS A 38 -19.39 -3.45 -0.30
C LYS A 38 -18.66 -3.60 1.03
N GLU A 39 -17.53 -4.32 1.06
CA GLU A 39 -16.68 -4.47 2.25
C GLU A 39 -15.63 -3.37 2.33
N GLN A 40 -15.44 -2.60 1.25
CA GLN A 40 -14.38 -1.62 1.16
C GLN A 40 -14.74 -0.39 1.99
N ASN A 41 -13.94 -0.16 3.02
CA ASN A 41 -14.01 1.02 3.89
C ASN A 41 -12.73 1.86 3.88
N LEU A 42 -11.70 1.43 3.14
CA LEU A 42 -10.43 2.14 2.97
C LEU A 42 -10.00 2.16 1.50
N LEU A 43 -9.33 3.23 1.09
CA LEU A 43 -8.72 3.38 -0.22
C LEU A 43 -7.21 3.59 -0.12
N ALA A 44 -6.45 2.70 -0.76
CA ALA A 44 -5.01 2.86 -0.95
C ALA A 44 -4.72 3.93 -2.01
N TYR A 45 -3.91 4.93 -1.67
CA TYR A 45 -3.46 5.92 -2.64
C TYR A 45 -2.02 6.34 -2.38
N GLN A 46 -1.33 6.74 -3.45
CA GLN A 46 0.03 7.24 -3.38
C GLN A 46 0.01 8.78 -3.33
N PHE A 47 0.75 9.36 -2.39
CA PHE A 47 0.94 10.80 -2.28
C PHE A 47 2.38 11.13 -1.89
N LYS A 48 3.01 12.06 -2.61
CA LYS A 48 4.41 12.48 -2.38
C LYS A 48 5.42 11.31 -2.23
N GLY A 49 5.21 10.22 -2.98
CA GLY A 49 6.09 9.05 -2.97
C GLY A 49 5.87 8.08 -1.81
N GLN A 50 4.84 8.30 -0.99
CA GLN A 50 4.44 7.43 0.12
C GLN A 50 3.04 6.87 -0.12
N LEU A 51 2.70 5.78 0.56
CA LEU A 51 1.41 5.12 0.49
C LEU A 51 0.56 5.43 1.72
N TYR A 52 -0.71 5.74 1.50
CA TYR A 52 -1.67 6.05 2.55
C TYR A 52 -2.98 5.29 2.35
N TYR A 53 -3.73 5.14 3.45
CA TYR A 53 -5.14 4.77 3.43
C TYR A 53 -5.99 5.98 3.83
N ARG A 54 -7.12 6.17 3.15
CA ARG A 54 -8.20 7.08 3.57
C ARG A 54 -9.51 6.34 3.61
#